data_AF-A0A1W9GJ09-F1
#
_entry.id   AF-A0A1W9GJ09-F1
#
_cell.length_a   1.000
_cell.length_b   1.000
_cell.length_c   1.000
_cell.angle_alpha   90.00
_cell.angle_beta   90.00
_cell.angle_gamma   90.00
#
_symmetry.space_group_name_H-M   'P 1'
#
loop_
_entity.id
_entity.type
_entity.pdbx_description
1 polymer ?
#
loop_
_entity_poly.entity_id
_entity_poly.type
_entity_poly.pdbx_seq_one_letter_code
_entity_poly.pdbx_strand_id
1 'polypeptide(L)' 'MGRNKKLRIRLESLRGRITDHRIKIALELQGVHPDRRLIKHWEVEIRAWEQTVSNLERRLKKGKRYD' A
#
# COMPACT_ATOMS: atom_id res chain seq x y z
N MET A 1 9.98 17.62 -16.38
CA MET A 1 8.85 17.45 -15.41
C MET A 1 8.14 16.08 -15.54
N GLY A 2 8.77 14.94 -15.21
CA GLY A 2 8.15 13.62 -15.46
C GLY A 2 8.22 12.59 -14.33
N ARG A 3 9.20 12.70 -13.42
CA ARG A 3 9.42 11.69 -12.37
C ARG A 3 8.35 11.74 -11.26
N ASN A 4 7.93 12.93 -10.84
CA ASN A 4 6.88 13.07 -9.81
C ASN A 4 5.51 12.55 -10.26
N LYS A 5 5.14 12.73 -11.54
CA LYS A 5 3.86 12.22 -12.06
C LYS A 5 3.83 10.69 -12.06
N LYS A 6 4.90 10.03 -12.54
CA LYS A 6 5.02 8.56 -12.51
C LYS A 6 5.02 8.00 -11.09
N LEU A 7 5.67 8.68 -10.14
CA LEU A 7 5.67 8.27 -8.75
C LEU A 7 4.27 8.34 -8.15
N ARG A 8 3.52 9.43 -8.36
CA ARG A 8 2.13 9.59 -7.88
C ARG A 8 1.21 8.50 -8.42
N ILE A 9 1.24 8.24 -9.73
CA ILE A 9 0.43 7.17 -10.35
C ILE A 9 0.74 5.81 -9.72
N ARG A 10 2.04 5.50 -9.54
CA ARG A 10 2.46 4.24 -8.91
C ARG A 10 2.00 4.12 -7.46
N LEU A 11 1.98 5.25 -6.74
CA LEU A 11 1.50 5.37 -5.36
C LEU A 11 -0.01 5.14 -5.26
N GLU A 12 -0.79 5.70 -6.20
CA GLU A 12 -2.24 5.49 -6.31
C GLU A 12 -2.55 4.03 -6.63
N SER A 13 -1.83 3.41 -7.57
CA SER A 13 -1.99 1.99 -7.87
C SER A 13 -1.64 1.09 -6.67
N LEU A 14 -0.58 1.42 -5.92
CA LEU A 14 -0.22 0.71 -4.68
C LEU A 14 -1.30 0.85 -3.61
N ARG A 15 -1.82 2.06 -3.39
CA ARG A 15 -2.93 2.30 -2.46
C ARG A 15 -4.19 1.53 -2.85
N GLY A 16 -4.52 1.49 -4.14
CA GLY A 16 -5.65 0.68 -4.64
C GLY A 16 -5.49 -0.80 -4.31
N ARG A 17 -4.30 -1.37 -4.51
CA ARG A 17 -3.99 -2.76 -4.15
C ARG A 17 -4.07 -3.03 -2.65
N ILE A 18 -3.57 -2.10 -1.82
CA ILE A 18 -3.67 -2.18 -0.37
C ILE A 18 -5.14 -2.19 0.06
N THR A 19 -5.96 -1.29 -0.48
CA THR A 19 -7.40 -1.24 -0.17
C THR A 19 -8.11 -2.52 -0.56
N ASP A 20 -7.84 -3.05 -1.75
CA ASP A 20 -8.40 -4.32 -2.22
C ASP A 20 -8.03 -5.49 -1.28
N HIS A 21 -6.77 -5.58 -0.85
CA HIS A 21 -6.33 -6.61 0.10
C HIS A 21 -6.95 -6.42 1.48
N ARG A 22 -7.11 -5.18 1.96
CA ARG A 22 -7.79 -4.91 3.23
C ARG A 22 -9.26 -5.30 3.19
N ILE A 23 -9.93 -5.07 2.06
CA ILE A 23 -11.32 -5.53 1.86
C ILE A 23 -11.39 -7.05 1.87
N LYS A 24 -10.48 -7.75 1.17
CA LYS A 24 -10.39 -9.22 1.21
C LYS A 24 -10.17 -9.74 2.62
N ILE A 25 -9.23 -9.19 3.39
CA ILE A 25 -9.03 -9.52 4.80
C ILE A 25 -10.33 -9.32 5.60
N ALA A 26 -11.00 -8.18 5.41
CA ALA A 26 -12.22 -7.86 6.15
C ALA A 26 -13.38 -8.80 5.81
N LEU A 27 -13.50 -9.25 4.56
CA LEU A 27 -14.48 -10.25 4.14
C LEU A 27 -14.14 -11.63 4.73
N GLU A 28 -12.88 -12.04 4.66
CA GLU A 28 -12.41 -13.32 5.21
C GLU A 28 -12.59 -13.40 6.73
N LEU A 29 -12.38 -12.28 7.44
CA LEU A 29 -12.61 -12.16 8.88
C LEU A 29 -14.09 -12.24 9.27
N GLN A 30 -15.00 -11.85 8.38
CA GLN A 30 -16.45 -11.98 8.58
C GLN A 30 -16.96 -13.39 8.23
N GLY A 31 -16.14 -14.21 7.57
CA GLY A 31 -16.46 -15.59 7.24
C GLY A 31 -16.51 -16.50 8.49
N VAL A 32 -17.15 -17.66 8.34
CA VAL A 32 -17.36 -18.63 9.43
C VAL A 32 -16.04 -19.28 9.89
N HIS A 33 -15.06 -19.39 8.99
CA HIS A 33 -13.73 -19.95 9.27
C HIS A 33 -12.63 -19.02 8.73
N PRO A 34 -12.26 -17.96 9.48
CA PRO A 34 -11.24 -17.03 9.03
C PRO A 34 -9.85 -17.69 9.02
N ASP A 35 -9.21 -17.66 7.86
CA ASP A 35 -7.89 -18.26 7.68
C ASP A 35 -6.79 -17.32 8.18
N ARG A 36 -6.47 -17.44 9.47
CA ARG A 36 -5.53 -16.54 10.17
C ARG A 36 -4.14 -16.52 9.55
N ARG A 37 -3.71 -17.62 8.90
CA ARG A 37 -2.42 -17.68 8.19
C ARG A 37 -2.44 -16.82 6.94
N LEU A 38 -3.51 -16.92 6.17
CA LEU A 38 -3.73 -16.12 4.96
C LEU A 38 -3.82 -14.63 5.30
N ILE A 39 -4.59 -14.29 6.34
CA ILE A 39 -4.73 -12.92 6.83
C ILE A 39 -3.37 -12.35 7.25
N LYS A 40 -2.58 -13.10 8.02
CA LYS A 40 -1.21 -12.68 8.39
C LYS A 40 -0.32 -12.46 7.17
N HIS A 41 -0.44 -13.29 6.15
CA HIS A 41 0.32 -13.14 4.92
C HIS A 41 -0.04 -11.81 4.23
N TRP A 42 -1.33 -11.55 4.05
CA TRP A 42 -1.83 -10.32 3.46
C TRP A 42 -1.48 -9.07 4.29
N GLU A 43 -1.50 -9.16 5.63
CA GLU A 43 -1.04 -8.06 6.50
C GLU A 43 0.45 -7.74 6.33
N VAL A 44 1.30 -8.75 6.15
CA VAL A 44 2.73 -8.54 5.89
C VAL A 44 2.94 -7.87 4.53
N GLU A 45 2.20 -8.30 3.50
CA GLU A 45 2.25 -7.67 2.17
C GLU A 45 1.79 -6.21 2.22
N ILE A 46 0.67 -5.93 2.91
CA ILE A 46 0.17 -4.57 3.12
C ILE A 46 1.22 -3.72 3.83
N ARG A 47 1.84 -4.22 4.90
CA ARG A 47 2.91 -3.48 5.61
C ARG A 47 4.09 -3.16 4.70
N ALA A 48 4.52 -4.10 3.87
CA ALA A 48 5.61 -3.87 2.92
C ALA A 48 5.23 -2.82 1.85
N TRP A 49 4.00 -2.85 1.36
CA TRP A 49 3.49 -1.84 0.42
C TRP A 49 3.32 -0.47 1.07
N GLU A 50 2.80 -0.39 2.29
CA GLU A 50 2.68 0.86 3.06
C GLU A 50 4.07 1.47 3.34
N GLN A 51 5.05 0.63 3.67
CA GLN A 51 6.42 1.11 3.87
C GLN A 51 7.04 1.64 2.57
N THR A 52 6.76 0.96 1.44
CA THR A 52 7.16 1.44 0.11
C THR A 52 6.51 2.78 -0.21
N VAL A 53 5.20 2.91 0.03
CA VAL A 53 4.43 4.14 -0.13
C VAL A 53 5.01 5.26 0.72
N SER A 54 5.24 5.04 2.01
CA SER A 54 5.83 6.02 2.93
C SER A 54 7.21 6.48 2.46
N ASN A 55 8.03 5.56 1.96
CA ASN A 55 9.36 5.90 1.46
C ASN A 55 9.28 6.73 0.16
N LEU A 56 8.36 6.39 -0.74
CA LEU A 56 8.09 7.16 -1.97
C LEU A 56 7.54 8.57 -1.64
N GLU A 57 6.61 8.68 -0.68
CA GLU A 57 6.09 9.95 -0.19
C GLU A 57 7.18 10.81 0.45
N ARG A 58 8.07 10.23 1.26
CA ARG A 58 9.24 10.92 1.82
C ARG A 58 10.18 11.43 0.73
N ARG A 59 10.44 10.63 -0.32
CA ARG A 59 11.26 11.05 -1.46
C ARG A 59 10.63 12.21 -2.23
N LEU A 60 9.31 12.16 -2.44
CA LEU A 60 8.52 13.25 -3.01
C LEU A 60 8.61 14.53 -2.17
N LYS A 61 8.51 14.41 -0.84
CA LYS A 61 8.60 15.56 0.08
C LYS A 61 10.00 16.14 0.18
N LYS A 62 11.05 15.31 0.25
CA LYS A 62 12.46 15.77 0.27
C LYS A 62 12.86 16.44 -1.05
N GLY A 63 12.40 15.92 -2.18
CA GLY A 63 12.66 16.54 -3.49
C GLY A 63 11.98 17.90 -3.68
N LYS A 64 10.99 18.26 -2.85
CA LYS A 64 10.30 19.57 -2.87
C LYS A 64 11.02 20.65 -2.06
N ARG A 65 12.05 20.30 -1.28
CA ARG A 65 12.77 21.23 -0.39
C ARG A 65 14.03 21.82 -1.02
N TYR A 66 14.28 21.48 -2.29
CA TYR A 66 15.45 21.90 -3.07
C TYR A 66 15.00 22.35 -4.47
N ASP A 67 13.90 23.11 -4.50
CA ASP A 67 13.52 23.96 -5.63
C ASP A 67 13.37 25.38 -5.08
#